data_AF-A0A9D2P768-F1
#
_entry.id   AF-A0A9D2P768-F1
#
_cell.length_a   1.000
_cell.length_b   1.000
_cell.length_c   1.000
_cell.angle_alpha   90.00
_cell.angle_beta   90.00
_cell.angle_gamma   90.00
#
_symmetry.space_group_name_H-M   'P 1'
#
loop_
_entity.id
_entity.type
_entity.pdbx_description
1 polymer ?
#
loop_
_entity_poly.entity_id
_entity_poly.type
_entity_poly.pdbx_seq_one_letter_code
_entity_poly.pdbx_strand_id
1 'polypeptide(L)'
;MDQKDKEKILARSREENKGLDERERQLLAQANTVGLVGLLAVFLVLFLIELFVKGGKSYDLLAMLSGFLSVSSFCRYYYIRKKLLLLTGCLWLFCTVVWIALYIWKG
;
A
#
# COMPACT_ATOMS: atom_id res chain seq x y z
N MET A 1 8.21 16.06 43.48
CA MET A 1 8.55 16.36 42.07
C MET A 1 8.42 17.85 41.90
N ASP A 2 9.49 18.53 41.51
CA ASP A 2 9.51 19.99 41.41
C ASP A 2 8.62 20.48 40.25
N GLN A 3 8.01 21.65 40.39
CA GLN A 3 7.08 22.19 39.40
C GLN A 3 7.79 22.46 38.05
N LYS A 4 9.07 22.84 38.07
CA LYS A 4 9.88 23.04 36.85
C LYS A 4 10.19 21.74 36.11
N ASP A 5 10.34 20.62 36.83
CA ASP A 5 10.56 19.32 36.19
C ASP A 5 9.32 18.85 35.44
N LYS A 6 8.13 19.10 36.00
CA LYS A 6 6.86 18.79 35.34
C LYS A 6 6.70 19.59 34.04
N GLU A 7 7.01 20.89 34.06
CA GLU A 7 6.91 21.74 32.87
C GLU A 7 7.92 21.35 31.79
N LYS A 8 9.15 20.99 32.15
CA LYS A 8 10.15 20.45 31.20
C LYS A 8 9.68 19.17 30.53
N ILE A 9 9.10 18.24 31.29
CA ILE A 9 8.59 16.96 30.75
C ILE A 9 7.43 17.21 29.79
N LEU A 10 6.50 18.10 30.16
CA LEU A 10 5.35 18.44 29.32
C LEU A 10 5.74 19.21 28.05
N ALA A 11 6.71 20.13 28.14
CA ALA A 11 7.25 20.84 26.99
C ALA A 11 7.91 19.85 26.01
N ARG A 12 8.72 18.92 26.52
CA ARG A 12 9.37 17.88 25.72
C ARG A 12 8.36 16.92 25.08
N SER A 13 7.33 16.50 25.81
CA SER A 13 6.24 15.69 25.28
C SER A 13 5.45 16.41 24.18
N ARG A 14 5.19 17.72 24.34
CA ARG A 14 4.56 18.53 23.29
C ARG A 14 5.44 18.68 22.05
N GLU A 15 6.75 18.82 22.21
CA GLU A 15 7.68 18.84 21.08
C GLU A 15 7.79 17.51 20.35
N GLU A 16 7.84 16.40 21.08
CA GLU A 16 7.87 15.05 20.52
C GLU A 16 6.53 14.69 19.85
N ASN A 17 5.39 15.20 20.37
CA ASN A 17 4.04 15.06 19.79
C ASN A 17 3.61 16.22 18.88
N LYS A 18 4.53 17.05 18.35
CA LYS A 18 4.19 18.12 17.37
C LYS A 18 3.62 17.57 16.04
N GLY A 19 3.68 16.26 15.81
CA GLY A 19 3.10 15.59 14.64
C GLY A 19 1.75 14.91 14.94
N LEU A 20 1.36 13.95 14.09
CA LEU A 20 0.25 13.04 14.41
C LEU A 20 0.53 12.33 15.73
N ASP A 21 -0.43 12.41 16.65
CA ASP A 21 -0.41 11.65 17.89
C ASP A 21 -0.28 10.15 17.57
N GLU A 22 0.40 9.39 18.42
CA GLU A 22 0.65 7.97 18.19
C GLU A 22 -0.67 7.20 17.99
N ARG A 23 -1.72 7.64 18.69
CA ARG A 23 -3.09 7.14 18.50
C ARG A 23 -3.60 7.39 17.07
N GLU A 24 -3.41 8.57 16.52
CA GLU A 24 -3.87 8.91 15.18
C GLU A 24 -3.10 8.11 14.11
N ARG A 25 -1.79 7.90 14.31
CA ARG A 25 -0.99 7.03 13.43
C ARG A 25 -1.50 5.60 13.39
N GLN A 26 -1.86 5.04 14.55
CA GLN A 26 -2.41 3.68 14.64
C GLN A 26 -3.78 3.59 13.95
N LEU A 27 -4.66 4.57 14.17
CA LEU A 27 -5.96 4.64 13.51
C LEU A 27 -5.82 4.76 11.99
N LEU A 28 -4.90 5.59 11.49
CA LEU A 28 -4.62 5.72 10.06
C LEU A 28 -4.03 4.44 9.47
N ALA A 29 -3.12 3.77 10.18
CA ALA A 29 -2.57 2.50 9.73
C ALA A 29 -3.68 1.43 9.61
N GLN A 30 -4.56 1.36 10.60
CA GLN A 30 -5.71 0.46 10.60
C GLN A 30 -6.68 0.80 9.47
N ALA A 31 -7.02 2.07 9.28
CA ALA A 31 -7.87 2.53 8.19
C ALA A 31 -7.27 2.17 6.83
N ASN A 32 -5.96 2.34 6.64
CA ASN A 32 -5.27 1.97 5.40
C ASN A 32 -5.32 0.45 5.16
N THR A 33 -5.14 -0.37 6.20
CA THR A 33 -5.29 -1.83 6.05
C THR A 33 -6.71 -2.24 5.72
N VAL A 34 -7.74 -1.65 6.35
CA VAL A 34 -9.14 -1.94 6.04
C VAL A 34 -9.48 -1.47 4.63
N GLY A 35 -8.99 -0.30 4.21
CA GLY A 35 -9.13 0.21 2.85
C GLY A 35 -8.51 -0.73 1.80
N LEU A 36 -7.32 -1.27 2.06
CA LEU A 36 -6.68 -2.25 1.19
C LEU A 36 -7.48 -3.56 1.11
N VAL A 37 -8.03 -4.03 2.23
CA VAL A 37 -8.91 -5.22 2.24
C VAL A 37 -10.18 -4.95 1.42
N GLY A 38 -10.79 -3.78 1.57
CA GLY A 38 -11.95 -3.37 0.76
C GLY A 38 -11.63 -3.35 -0.75
N LEU A 39 -10.48 -2.77 -1.12
CA LEU A 39 -10.01 -2.76 -2.51
C LEU A 39 -9.83 -4.18 -3.06
N LEU A 40 -9.18 -5.06 -2.30
CA LEU A 40 -8.96 -6.46 -2.69
C LEU A 40 -10.27 -7.25 -2.82
N ALA A 41 -11.26 -6.97 -1.96
CA ALA A 41 -12.58 -7.58 -2.06
C ALA A 41 -13.29 -7.16 -3.36
N VAL A 42 -13.27 -5.88 -3.70
CA VAL A 42 -13.86 -5.38 -4.97
C VAL A 42 -13.11 -5.94 -6.18
N PHE A 43 -11.78 -5.96 -6.15
CA PHE A 43 -10.95 -6.58 -7.17
C PHE A 43 -11.35 -8.04 -7.40
N LEU A 44 -11.52 -8.81 -6.32
CA LEU A 44 -11.86 -10.23 -6.39
C LEU A 44 -13.26 -10.43 -6.99
N VAL A 45 -14.24 -9.61 -6.62
CA VAL A 45 -15.58 -9.65 -7.21
C VAL A 45 -15.53 -9.36 -8.72
N LEU A 46 -14.83 -8.30 -9.13
CA LEU A 46 -14.72 -7.95 -10.56
C LEU A 46 -13.98 -9.03 -11.35
N PHE A 47 -12.90 -9.57 -10.80
CA PHE A 47 -12.14 -10.66 -11.40
C PHE A 47 -13.01 -11.90 -11.61
N LEU A 48 -13.82 -12.29 -10.62
CA LEU A 48 -14.75 -13.41 -10.74
C LEU A 48 -15.84 -13.16 -11.78
N ILE A 49 -16.39 -11.93 -11.85
CA ILE A 49 -17.39 -11.57 -12.86
C ILE A 49 -16.80 -11.70 -14.26
N GLU A 50 -15.58 -11.20 -14.49
CA GLU A 50 -14.95 -11.29 -15.80
C GLU A 50 -14.61 -12.72 -16.20
N LEU A 51 -14.14 -13.53 -15.24
CA LEU A 51 -13.80 -14.92 -15.46
C LEU A 51 -15.02 -15.80 -15.77
N PHE A 52 -16.10 -15.66 -14.99
CA PHE A 52 -17.25 -16.57 -15.05
C PHE A 52 -18.41 -16.05 -15.91
N VAL A 53 -18.63 -14.73 -15.98
CA VAL A 53 -19.78 -14.15 -16.69
C VAL A 53 -19.39 -13.68 -18.08
N LYS A 54 -18.27 -12.95 -18.19
CA LYS A 54 -17.84 -12.38 -19.47
C LYS A 54 -16.95 -13.32 -20.28
N GLY A 55 -16.40 -14.38 -19.66
CA GLY A 55 -15.43 -15.29 -20.30
C GLY A 55 -14.16 -14.58 -20.77
N GLY A 56 -13.93 -13.36 -20.28
CA GLY A 56 -12.82 -12.49 -20.67
C GLY A 56 -11.58 -12.76 -19.82
N LYS A 57 -10.45 -12.18 -20.24
CA LYS A 57 -9.21 -12.21 -19.46
C LYS A 57 -9.06 -10.87 -18.76
N SER A 58 -9.02 -10.87 -17.43
CA SER A 58 -8.85 -9.70 -16.58
C SER A 58 -7.42 -9.15 -16.56
N TYR A 59 -6.83 -8.92 -17.73
CA TYR A 59 -5.45 -8.44 -17.86
C TYR A 59 -5.27 -7.04 -17.27
N ASP A 60 -6.28 -6.20 -17.36
CA ASP A 60 -6.37 -4.85 -16.78
C ASP A 60 -6.36 -4.89 -15.25
N LEU A 61 -7.20 -5.72 -14.63
CA LEU A 61 -7.23 -5.88 -13.18
C LEU A 61 -5.88 -6.40 -12.67
N LEU A 62 -5.32 -7.41 -13.31
CA LEU A 62 -4.01 -7.97 -12.95
C LEU A 62 -2.86 -6.95 -13.13
N ALA A 63 -2.92 -6.13 -14.18
CA ALA A 63 -1.99 -5.02 -14.37
C ALA A 63 -2.10 -3.99 -13.24
N MET A 64 -3.32 -3.59 -12.85
CA MET A 64 -3.53 -2.66 -11.73
C MET A 64 -2.98 -3.21 -10.42
N LEU A 65 -3.29 -4.47 -10.08
CA LEU A 65 -2.84 -5.08 -8.83
C LEU A 65 -1.31 -5.21 -8.78
N SER A 66 -0.69 -5.71 -9.85
CA SER A 66 0.76 -5.84 -9.94
C SER A 66 1.47 -4.48 -9.88
N GLY A 67 0.90 -3.46 -10.53
CA GLY A 67 1.43 -2.10 -10.51
C GLY A 67 1.39 -1.49 -9.11
N PHE A 68 0.28 -1.67 -8.41
CA PHE A 68 0.15 -1.26 -7.01
C PHE A 68 1.20 -1.93 -6.10
N LEU A 69 1.41 -3.25 -6.26
CA LEU A 69 2.40 -4.00 -5.47
C LEU A 69 3.84 -3.56 -5.77
N SER A 70 4.13 -3.25 -7.04
CA SER A 70 5.41 -2.70 -7.48
C SER A 70 5.71 -1.35 -6.81
N VAL A 71 4.81 -0.38 -6.98
CA VAL A 71 4.96 0.97 -6.39
C VAL A 71 5.02 0.90 -4.87
N SER A 72 4.18 0.08 -4.23
CA SER A 72 4.21 -0.14 -2.79
C SER A 72 5.55 -0.69 -2.31
N SER A 73 6.16 -1.62 -3.07
CA SER A 73 7.47 -2.18 -2.76
C SER A 73 8.58 -1.13 -2.90
N PHE A 74 8.54 -0.30 -3.94
CA PHE A 74 9.49 0.79 -4.13
C PHE A 74 9.36 1.87 -3.05
N CYS A 75 8.14 2.27 -2.69
CA CYS A 75 7.90 3.17 -1.56
C CYS A 75 8.46 2.59 -0.26
N ARG A 76 8.17 1.33 0.05
CA ARG A 76 8.75 0.67 1.24
C ARG A 76 10.27 0.57 1.17
N TYR A 77 10.85 0.34 -0.01
CA TYR A 77 12.29 0.36 -0.20
C TYR A 77 12.90 1.73 0.08
N TYR A 78 12.24 2.82 -0.35
CA TYR A 78 12.73 4.18 -0.09
C TYR A 78 12.91 4.45 1.41
N TYR A 79 11.96 4.01 2.24
CA TYR A 79 12.02 4.21 3.70
C TYR A 79 12.88 3.17 4.43
N ILE A 80 12.73 1.88 4.11
CA ILE A 80 13.34 0.78 4.88
C ILE A 80 14.72 0.39 4.32
N ARG A 81 15.04 0.76 3.07
CA ARG A 81 16.30 0.48 2.34
C ARG A 81 16.70 -1.00 2.25
N LYS A 82 15.78 -1.94 2.46
CA LYS A 82 16.03 -3.39 2.32
C LYS A 82 16.07 -3.83 0.85
N LYS A 83 17.18 -4.42 0.41
CA LYS A 83 17.39 -4.89 -0.98
C LYS A 83 16.32 -5.86 -1.51
N LEU A 84 15.75 -6.70 -0.65
CA LEU A 84 14.65 -7.60 -1.04
C LEU A 84 13.43 -6.85 -1.57
N LEU A 85 13.09 -5.69 -0.99
CA LEU A 85 11.94 -4.88 -1.42
C LEU A 85 12.16 -4.28 -2.82
N LEU A 86 13.41 -3.97 -3.17
CA LEU A 86 13.75 -3.50 -4.50
C LEU A 86 13.58 -4.62 -5.53
N LEU A 87 14.06 -5.83 -5.23
CA LEU A 87 13.90 -7.00 -6.10
C LEU A 87 12.41 -7.33 -6.30
N THR A 88 11.61 -7.34 -5.23
CA THR A 88 10.16 -7.59 -5.36
C THR A 88 9.48 -6.50 -6.17
N GLY A 89 9.86 -5.23 -6.00
CA GLY A 89 9.35 -4.12 -6.81
C GLY A 89 9.63 -4.30 -8.29
N CYS A 90 10.88 -4.64 -8.66
CA CYS A 90 11.25 -4.91 -10.05
C CYS A 90 10.51 -6.11 -10.64
N LEU A 91 10.36 -7.20 -9.89
CA LEU A 91 9.59 -8.38 -10.34
C LEU A 91 8.12 -8.04 -10.60
N TRP A 92 7.49 -7.32 -9.67
CA TRP A 92 6.10 -6.88 -9.85
C TRP A 92 5.96 -5.90 -11.01
N LEU A 93 6.91 -4.98 -11.19
CA LEU A 93 6.93 -4.06 -12.32
C LEU A 93 6.98 -4.81 -13.66
N PHE A 94 7.84 -5.83 -13.75
CA PHE A 94 7.93 -6.67 -14.93
C PHE A 94 6.58 -7.36 -15.22
N CYS A 95 5.96 -7.95 -14.18
CA CYS A 95 4.61 -8.52 -14.31
C CYS A 95 3.59 -7.49 -14.81
N THR A 96 3.61 -6.26 -14.30
CA THR A 96 2.71 -5.18 -14.75
C THR A 96 2.87 -4.89 -16.24
N VAL A 97 4.11 -4.75 -16.71
CA VAL A 97 4.39 -4.51 -18.14
C VAL A 97 3.87 -5.66 -19.00
N VAL A 98 4.06 -6.91 -18.56
CA VAL A 98 3.55 -8.09 -19.27
C VAL A 98 2.02 -8.08 -19.33
N TRP A 99 1.34 -7.78 -18.23
CA TRP A 99 -0.12 -7.72 -18.21
C TRP A 99 -0.68 -6.59 -19.08
N ILE A 100 -0.04 -5.42 -19.09
CA ILE A 100 -0.41 -4.31 -19.98
C ILE A 100 -0.21 -4.71 -21.45
N ALA A 101 0.91 -5.35 -21.78
CA ALA A 101 1.16 -5.82 -23.15
C ALA A 101 0.11 -6.86 -23.59
N LEU A 102 -0.28 -7.77 -22.70
CA LEU A 102 -1.34 -8.75 -22.96
C LEU A 102 -2.71 -8.10 -23.09
N TYR A 103 -3.00 -7.06 -22.30
CA TYR A 103 -4.21 -6.27 -22.42
C TYR A 103 -4.30 -5.57 -23.78
N ILE A 104 -3.21 -5.01 -24.29
CA ILE A 104 -3.20 -4.37 -25.62
C ILE A 104 -3.30 -5.40 -26.75
N TRP A 105 -2.69 -6.56 -26.61
CA TRP A 105 -2.70 -7.59 -27.66
C TRP A 105 -4.03 -8.36 -27.72
N LYS A 106 -4.53 -8.80 -26.56
CA LYS A 106 -5.63 -9.77 -26.43
C LYS A 106 -6.86 -9.22 -25.72
N GLY A 107 -6.82 -7.97 -25.24
CA GLY A 107 -8.01 -7.24 -24.79
C GLY A 107 -8.75 -6.66 -25.98
#